data_AF-A0A2K2V6C2-F1
#
_entry.id   AF-A0A2K2V6C2-F1
#
_cell.length_a   1.000
_cell.length_b   1.000
_cell.length_c   1.000
_cell.angle_alpha   90.00
_cell.angle_beta   90.00
_cell.angle_gamma   90.00
#
_symmetry.space_group_name_H-M   'P 1'
#
loop_
_entity.id
_entity.type
_entity.pdbx_description
1 polymer ?
#
loop_
_entity_poly.entity_id
_entity_poly.type
_entity_poly.pdbx_seq_one_letter_code
_entity_poly.pdbx_strand_id
1 'polypeptide(L)'
;TGYSCQLNCEMCRGRYLRGMIPVPSPFLLRKMMEGEMKKGVIGFLISGGFNERGVLPFRPFLNEISEARKRGAIISIHPGLVNEEESSLLRESVDIVDFELISGKAAYIKGGNPNLYEKSFKALMERGPRIIIPHVIIGMPFSSFEDFKHSVDLSYEYGAEELVVLVFIPTPGTAFHNLTPSLELIKKCISYARRRSDILSLGCMRPNNMKKDIDRIAFEEGVDRIVLPSINSDFQLFDACCSVPENMLYLFKKD
;
A
#
# COMPACT_ATOMS: atom_id res chain seq x y z
N THR A 1 -4.95 1.43 -15.38
CA THR A 1 -5.83 2.48 -15.94
C THR A 1 -5.09 3.57 -16.71
N GLY A 2 -3.80 3.40 -17.03
CA GLY A 2 -2.97 4.50 -17.53
C GLY A 2 -2.88 5.63 -16.51
N TYR A 3 -3.07 6.87 -16.94
CA TYR A 3 -2.99 8.06 -16.09
C TYR A 3 -4.35 8.58 -15.60
N SER A 4 -5.43 7.81 -15.81
CA SER A 4 -6.79 8.21 -15.47
C SER A 4 -7.24 7.64 -14.14
N CYS A 5 -7.88 8.48 -13.32
CA CYS A 5 -8.52 8.14 -12.05
C CYS A 5 -9.87 8.87 -11.98
N GLN A 6 -10.99 8.13 -11.94
CA GLN A 6 -12.33 8.74 -11.86
C GLN A 6 -12.61 9.30 -10.47
N LEU A 7 -12.06 8.66 -9.43
CA LEU A 7 -12.20 9.12 -8.05
C LEU A 7 -11.65 10.55 -7.84
N ASN A 8 -10.57 10.88 -8.55
CA ASN A 8 -9.91 12.19 -8.53
C ASN A 8 -9.79 12.82 -7.12
N CYS A 9 -9.42 12.00 -6.13
CA CYS A 9 -9.46 12.39 -4.73
C CYS A 9 -8.58 13.60 -4.42
N GLU A 10 -8.93 14.35 -3.38
CA GLU A 10 -8.27 15.62 -3.07
C GLU A 10 -6.79 15.46 -2.65
N MET A 11 -6.38 14.24 -2.25
CA MET A 11 -5.00 13.97 -1.87
C MET A 11 -4.02 14.09 -3.03
N CYS A 12 -4.30 13.42 -4.15
CA CYS A 12 -3.34 13.29 -5.25
C CYS A 12 -3.86 13.79 -6.59
N ARG A 13 -5.19 13.89 -6.81
CA ARG A 13 -5.81 14.25 -8.10
C ARG A 13 -5.22 13.48 -9.30
N GLY A 14 -4.96 12.18 -9.10
CA GLY A 14 -4.36 11.29 -10.10
C GLY A 14 -2.87 11.51 -10.38
N ARG A 15 -2.19 12.45 -9.71
CA ARG A 15 -0.78 12.79 -9.98
C ARG A 15 0.18 11.63 -9.72
N TYR A 16 -0.10 10.78 -8.74
CA TYR A 16 0.72 9.61 -8.43
C TYR A 16 0.80 8.61 -9.58
N LEU A 17 -0.20 8.56 -10.46
CA LEU A 17 -0.21 7.66 -11.62
C LEU A 17 0.92 7.98 -12.61
N ARG A 18 1.46 9.21 -12.60
CA ARG A 18 2.54 9.63 -13.52
C ARG A 18 3.86 8.92 -13.25
N GLY A 19 4.05 8.40 -12.04
CA GLY A 19 5.22 7.60 -11.69
C GLY A 19 5.09 6.11 -12.05
N MET A 20 3.95 5.68 -12.59
CA MET A 20 3.65 4.27 -12.83
C MET A 20 3.75 3.92 -14.32
N ILE A 21 4.09 2.66 -14.61
CA ILE A 21 4.06 2.13 -15.98
C ILE A 21 2.60 2.11 -16.46
N PRO A 22 2.24 2.83 -17.54
CA PRO A 22 0.86 2.93 -17.96
C PRO A 22 0.39 1.64 -18.64
N VAL A 23 -0.55 0.96 -17.99
CA VAL A 23 -1.21 -0.23 -18.54
C VAL A 23 -2.73 -0.02 -18.57
N PRO A 24 -3.28 0.49 -19.70
CA PRO A 24 -4.70 0.80 -19.80
C PRO A 24 -5.57 -0.36 -20.31
N SER A 25 -5.00 -1.49 -20.73
CA SER A 25 -5.77 -2.65 -21.22
C SER A 25 -5.16 -4.00 -20.80
N PRO A 26 -5.99 -5.07 -20.74
CA PRO A 26 -5.51 -6.40 -20.39
C PRO A 26 -4.43 -6.92 -21.34
N PHE A 27 -4.57 -6.68 -22.65
CA PHE A 27 -3.54 -7.01 -23.64
C PHE A 27 -2.17 -6.38 -23.31
N LEU A 28 -2.16 -5.10 -22.94
CA LEU A 28 -0.93 -4.40 -22.57
C LEU A 28 -0.38 -4.91 -21.23
N LEU A 29 -1.23 -5.31 -20.28
CA LEU A 29 -0.80 -5.91 -19.03
C LEU A 29 -0.05 -7.21 -19.29
N ARG A 30 -0.65 -8.11 -20.07
CA ARG A 30 -0.04 -9.37 -20.48
C ARG A 30 1.31 -9.15 -21.13
N LYS A 31 1.36 -8.29 -22.16
CA LYS A 31 2.60 -8.02 -22.90
C LYS A 31 3.70 -7.46 -22.00
N MET A 32 3.34 -6.57 -21.07
CA MET A 32 4.28 -5.99 -20.11
C MET A 32 4.82 -7.06 -19.15
N MET A 33 3.93 -7.82 -18.49
CA MET A 33 4.34 -8.85 -17.53
C MET A 33 5.19 -9.94 -18.19
N GLU A 34 4.80 -10.41 -19.37
CA GLU A 34 5.59 -11.40 -20.12
C GLU A 34 6.98 -10.88 -20.52
N GLY A 35 7.07 -9.60 -20.87
CA GLY A 35 8.33 -8.94 -21.20
C GLY A 35 9.26 -8.86 -19.99
N GLU A 36 8.74 -8.47 -18.83
CA GLU A 36 9.51 -8.35 -17.60
C GLU A 36 9.89 -9.71 -17.00
N MET A 37 8.97 -10.70 -17.04
CA MET A 37 9.28 -12.07 -16.61
C MET A 37 10.42 -12.68 -17.43
N LYS A 38 10.50 -12.40 -18.74
CA LYS A 38 11.64 -12.84 -19.58
C LYS A 38 12.98 -12.21 -19.17
N LYS A 39 12.96 -11.08 -18.47
CA LYS A 39 14.15 -10.42 -17.91
C LYS A 39 14.48 -10.90 -16.49
N GLY A 40 13.72 -11.84 -15.95
CA GLY A 40 13.91 -12.36 -14.59
C GLY A 40 13.12 -11.63 -13.51
N VAL A 41 12.19 -10.73 -13.86
CA VAL A 41 11.30 -10.12 -12.87
C VAL A 41 10.33 -11.18 -12.34
N ILE A 42 10.35 -11.41 -11.03
CA ILE A 42 9.51 -12.42 -10.37
C ILE A 42 8.29 -11.83 -9.64
N GLY A 43 8.22 -10.52 -9.46
CA GLY A 43 7.17 -9.86 -8.67
C GLY A 43 6.55 -8.66 -9.37
N PHE A 44 5.24 -8.49 -9.20
CA PHE A 44 4.49 -7.36 -9.76
C PHE A 44 3.59 -6.73 -8.71
N LEU A 45 3.74 -5.43 -8.49
CA LEU A 45 2.81 -4.62 -7.70
C LEU A 45 1.82 -3.91 -8.62
N ILE A 46 0.55 -4.29 -8.53
CA ILE A 46 -0.53 -3.76 -9.37
C ILE A 46 -1.27 -2.66 -8.60
N SER A 47 -1.35 -1.47 -9.21
CA SER A 47 -2.18 -0.37 -8.71
C SER A 47 -2.56 0.54 -9.88
N GLY A 48 -3.32 1.60 -9.61
CA GLY A 48 -3.77 2.52 -10.63
C GLY A 48 -4.83 3.49 -10.14
N GLY A 49 -5.47 4.16 -11.09
CA GLY A 49 -6.59 5.04 -10.79
C GLY A 49 -7.84 4.25 -10.42
N PHE A 50 -8.55 4.74 -9.41
CA PHE A 50 -9.79 4.13 -8.93
C PHE A 50 -11.01 4.67 -9.67
N ASN A 51 -12.06 3.85 -9.72
CA ASN A 51 -13.38 4.27 -10.16
C ASN A 51 -14.06 5.17 -9.10
N GLU A 52 -15.26 5.66 -9.38
CA GLU A 52 -16.04 6.51 -8.47
C GLU A 52 -16.36 5.86 -7.12
N ARG A 53 -16.36 4.51 -7.05
CA ARG A 53 -16.56 3.75 -5.81
C ARG A 53 -15.27 3.57 -5.00
N GLY A 54 -14.15 4.13 -5.44
CA GLY A 54 -12.84 3.97 -4.79
C GLY A 54 -12.20 2.59 -5.00
N VAL A 55 -12.64 1.85 -6.02
CA VAL A 55 -12.14 0.51 -6.37
C VAL A 55 -11.23 0.60 -7.60
N LEU A 56 -10.10 -0.10 -7.59
CA LEU A 56 -9.30 -0.33 -8.79
C LEU A 56 -10.10 -1.18 -9.78
N PRO A 57 -10.28 -0.78 -11.05
CA PRO A 57 -11.06 -1.56 -12.02
C PRO A 57 -10.27 -2.78 -12.53
N PHE A 58 -9.94 -3.71 -11.63
CA PHE A 58 -9.08 -4.86 -11.89
C PHE A 58 -9.81 -6.01 -12.59
N ARG A 59 -11.16 -6.08 -12.53
CA ARG A 59 -11.94 -7.19 -13.08
C ARG A 59 -11.59 -7.56 -14.53
N PRO A 60 -11.47 -6.61 -15.47
CA PRO A 60 -11.09 -6.94 -16.86
C PRO A 60 -9.69 -7.53 -17.01
N PHE A 61 -8.84 -7.41 -15.99
CA PHE A 61 -7.43 -7.83 -15.99
C PHE A 61 -7.19 -9.13 -15.22
N LEU A 62 -8.21 -9.68 -14.54
CA LEU A 62 -8.05 -10.83 -13.65
C LEU A 62 -7.49 -12.06 -14.39
N ASN A 63 -7.91 -12.28 -15.64
CA ASN A 63 -7.41 -13.40 -16.42
C ASN A 63 -5.88 -13.30 -16.62
N GLU A 64 -5.38 -12.14 -17.03
CA GLU A 64 -3.95 -11.90 -17.25
C GLU A 64 -3.14 -11.99 -15.96
N ILE A 65 -3.71 -11.46 -14.86
CA ILE A 65 -3.10 -11.52 -13.53
C ILE A 65 -2.97 -12.98 -13.07
N SER A 66 -4.05 -13.74 -13.15
CA SER A 66 -4.06 -15.16 -12.78
C SER A 66 -3.14 -16.01 -13.66
N GLU A 67 -3.07 -15.74 -14.96
CA GLU A 67 -2.15 -16.45 -15.86
C GLU A 67 -0.68 -16.14 -15.56
N ALA A 68 -0.34 -14.88 -15.26
CA ALA A 68 1.02 -14.54 -14.83
C ALA A 68 1.38 -15.21 -13.50
N ARG A 69 0.45 -15.21 -12.53
CA ARG A 69 0.62 -15.87 -11.24
C ARG A 69 0.87 -17.37 -11.37
N LYS A 70 0.08 -18.08 -12.19
CA LYS A 70 0.28 -19.51 -12.50
C LYS A 70 1.64 -19.81 -13.12
N ARG A 71 2.24 -18.84 -13.81
CA ARG A 71 3.58 -18.93 -14.42
C ARG A 71 4.70 -18.57 -13.46
N GLY A 72 4.42 -18.40 -12.17
CA GLY A 72 5.39 -18.19 -11.10
C GLY A 72 5.62 -16.72 -10.73
N ALA A 73 4.82 -15.78 -11.24
CA ALA A 73 4.89 -14.39 -10.79
C ALA A 73 4.22 -14.23 -9.41
N ILE A 74 4.85 -13.48 -8.52
CA ILE A 74 4.27 -13.05 -7.24
C ILE A 74 3.50 -11.77 -7.48
N ILE A 75 2.20 -11.78 -7.22
CA ILE A 75 1.33 -10.64 -7.49
C ILE A 75 0.86 -9.98 -6.20
N SER A 76 1.24 -8.73 -6.02
CA SER A 76 0.65 -7.83 -5.03
C SER A 76 -0.26 -6.82 -5.69
N ILE A 77 -1.30 -6.37 -4.99
CA ILE A 77 -2.25 -5.38 -5.53
C ILE A 77 -2.73 -4.40 -4.47
N HIS A 78 -2.86 -3.13 -4.84
CA HIS A 78 -3.66 -2.15 -4.09
C HIS A 78 -5.06 -2.04 -4.72
N PRO A 79 -6.07 -2.77 -4.23
CA PRO A 79 -7.38 -2.83 -4.87
C PRO A 79 -8.24 -1.59 -4.59
N GLY A 80 -7.86 -0.74 -3.64
CA GLY A 80 -8.74 0.28 -3.09
C GLY A 80 -9.83 -0.35 -2.23
N LEU A 81 -11.01 0.26 -2.18
CA LEU A 81 -12.18 -0.31 -1.52
C LEU A 81 -12.61 -1.59 -2.26
N VAL A 82 -13.16 -2.55 -1.52
CA VAL A 82 -13.70 -3.80 -2.06
C VAL A 82 -14.92 -4.28 -1.27
N ASN A 83 -15.77 -5.09 -1.92
CA ASN A 83 -16.81 -5.87 -1.28
C ASN A 83 -16.43 -7.36 -1.18
N GLU A 84 -17.35 -8.20 -0.71
CA GLU A 84 -17.15 -9.66 -0.53
C GLU A 84 -16.83 -10.38 -1.85
N GLU A 85 -17.51 -10.02 -2.94
CA GLU A 85 -17.29 -10.60 -4.27
C GLU A 85 -15.91 -10.20 -4.82
N GLU A 86 -15.56 -8.91 -4.75
CA GLU A 86 -14.25 -8.38 -5.15
C GLU A 86 -13.13 -9.02 -4.33
N SER A 87 -13.33 -9.22 -3.03
CA SER A 87 -12.37 -9.91 -2.16
C SER A 87 -12.18 -11.38 -2.58
N SER A 88 -13.26 -12.08 -2.93
CA SER A 88 -13.21 -13.47 -3.38
C SER A 88 -12.49 -13.61 -4.72
N LEU A 89 -12.72 -12.68 -5.66
CA LEU A 89 -11.98 -12.63 -6.93
C LEU A 89 -10.47 -12.41 -6.71
N LEU A 90 -10.10 -11.56 -5.75
CA LEU A 90 -8.69 -11.33 -5.40
C LEU A 90 -8.05 -12.58 -4.81
N ARG A 91 -8.75 -13.31 -3.94
CA ARG A 91 -8.26 -14.58 -3.37
C ARG A 91 -7.80 -15.60 -4.42
N GLU A 92 -8.50 -15.65 -5.56
CA GLU A 92 -8.19 -16.58 -6.64
C GLU A 92 -7.04 -16.08 -7.54
N SER A 93 -6.80 -14.77 -7.55
CA SER A 93 -6.02 -14.12 -8.61
C SER A 93 -4.68 -13.56 -8.16
N VAL A 94 -4.52 -13.18 -6.89
CA VAL A 94 -3.29 -12.54 -6.38
C VAL A 94 -2.73 -13.26 -5.16
N ASP A 95 -1.47 -12.98 -4.84
CA ASP A 95 -0.81 -13.53 -3.64
C ASP A 95 -0.98 -12.60 -2.44
N ILE A 96 -0.87 -11.28 -2.68
CA ILE A 96 -0.81 -10.26 -1.64
C ILE A 96 -1.81 -9.13 -1.96
N VAL A 97 -2.51 -8.65 -0.94
CA VAL A 97 -3.30 -7.42 -1.01
C VAL A 97 -2.71 -6.36 -0.08
N ASP A 98 -2.40 -5.21 -0.66
CA ASP A 98 -1.97 -4.00 0.04
C ASP A 98 -3.16 -3.08 0.28
N PHE A 99 -3.69 -3.07 1.50
CA PHE A 99 -4.93 -2.34 1.80
C PHE A 99 -4.68 -1.11 2.66
N GLU A 100 -5.00 0.08 2.15
CA GLU A 100 -4.96 1.30 2.95
C GLU A 100 -6.17 1.38 3.90
N LEU A 101 -5.94 1.16 5.20
CA LEU A 101 -6.97 1.23 6.24
C LEU A 101 -6.98 2.63 6.87
N ILE A 102 -8.08 3.36 6.67
CA ILE A 102 -8.19 4.77 7.05
C ILE A 102 -9.43 4.99 7.91
N SER A 103 -9.20 5.47 9.12
CA SER A 103 -10.24 5.88 10.06
C SER A 103 -10.46 7.40 10.05
N GLY A 104 -11.55 7.84 10.67
CA GLY A 104 -11.83 9.26 10.88
C GLY A 104 -12.11 10.07 9.61
N LYS A 105 -12.05 11.40 9.73
CA LYS A 105 -12.48 12.29 8.64
C LYS A 105 -11.59 12.21 7.39
N ALA A 106 -10.36 11.74 7.53
CA ALA A 106 -9.43 11.55 6.42
C ALA A 106 -9.94 10.57 5.34
N ALA A 107 -10.79 9.60 5.72
CA ALA A 107 -11.38 8.64 4.78
C ALA A 107 -12.24 9.31 3.69
N TYR A 108 -12.90 10.44 4.01
CA TYR A 108 -13.72 11.18 3.05
C TYR A 108 -12.88 11.87 1.98
N ILE A 109 -11.69 12.34 2.33
CA ILE A 109 -10.76 13.00 1.40
C ILE A 109 -10.28 12.03 0.33
N LYS A 110 -10.18 10.75 0.68
CA LYS A 110 -9.82 9.66 -0.24
C LYS A 110 -11.07 9.02 -0.89
N GLY A 111 -12.18 9.75 -0.95
CA GLY A 111 -13.38 9.36 -1.71
C GLY A 111 -14.15 8.17 -1.13
N GLY A 112 -14.04 7.92 0.17
CA GLY A 112 -14.80 6.90 0.89
C GLY A 112 -15.42 7.45 2.17
N ASN A 113 -15.55 6.60 3.18
CA ASN A 113 -15.83 6.96 4.57
C ASN A 113 -15.28 5.86 5.49
N PRO A 114 -15.13 6.11 6.81
CA PRO A 114 -14.50 5.13 7.71
C PRO A 114 -15.14 3.75 7.66
N ASN A 115 -16.47 3.69 7.63
CA ASN A 115 -17.23 2.43 7.58
C ASN A 115 -16.99 1.66 6.27
N LEU A 116 -16.77 2.33 5.14
CA LEU A 116 -16.41 1.65 3.89
C LEU A 116 -15.02 1.02 3.98
N TYR A 117 -14.03 1.75 4.53
CA TYR A 117 -12.68 1.22 4.71
C TYR A 117 -12.67 0.00 5.63
N GLU A 118 -13.36 0.07 6.77
CA GLU A 118 -13.50 -1.05 7.69
C GLU A 118 -14.22 -2.23 7.05
N LYS A 119 -15.36 -2.01 6.37
CA LYS A 119 -16.09 -3.08 5.68
C LYS A 119 -15.26 -3.77 4.61
N SER A 120 -14.49 -2.99 3.83
CA SER A 120 -13.60 -3.53 2.82
C SER A 120 -12.47 -4.36 3.44
N PHE A 121 -11.87 -3.86 4.52
CA PHE A 121 -10.84 -4.60 5.23
C PHE A 121 -11.38 -5.90 5.83
N LYS A 122 -12.54 -5.85 6.48
CA LYS A 122 -13.23 -7.05 6.98
C LYS A 122 -13.51 -8.06 5.87
N ALA A 123 -14.05 -7.61 4.74
CA ALA A 123 -14.33 -8.49 3.60
C ALA A 123 -13.06 -9.16 3.05
N LEU A 124 -11.94 -8.43 3.02
CA LEU A 124 -10.64 -9.00 2.68
C LEU A 124 -10.20 -10.03 3.72
N MET A 125 -10.23 -9.72 5.00
CA MET A 125 -9.80 -10.66 6.05
C MET A 125 -10.64 -11.95 6.07
N GLU A 126 -11.93 -11.87 5.72
CA GLU A 126 -12.84 -13.03 5.68
C GLU A 126 -12.78 -13.84 4.37
N ARG A 127 -12.57 -13.19 3.22
CA ARG A 127 -12.72 -13.82 1.89
C ARG A 127 -11.60 -13.56 0.90
N GLY A 128 -10.65 -12.70 1.25
CA GLY A 128 -9.51 -12.30 0.43
C GLY A 128 -8.40 -13.36 0.36
N PRO A 129 -7.27 -13.00 -0.28
CA PRO A 129 -6.09 -13.86 -0.31
C PRO A 129 -5.52 -14.06 1.10
N ARG A 130 -4.63 -15.05 1.22
CA ARG A 130 -4.02 -15.38 2.52
C ARG A 130 -3.20 -14.24 3.11
N ILE A 131 -2.59 -13.41 2.27
CA ILE A 131 -1.71 -12.33 2.71
C ILE A 131 -2.39 -10.99 2.42
N ILE A 132 -2.77 -10.29 3.49
CA ILE A 132 -3.37 -8.97 3.44
C ILE A 132 -2.57 -8.08 4.37
N ILE A 133 -1.92 -7.07 3.80
CA ILE A 133 -1.02 -6.18 4.52
C ILE A 133 -1.70 -4.81 4.68
N PRO A 134 -2.22 -4.47 5.87
CA PRO A 134 -2.77 -3.15 6.15
C PRO A 134 -1.68 -2.08 6.05
N HIS A 135 -2.03 -0.98 5.40
CA HIS A 135 -1.24 0.22 5.26
C HIS A 135 -1.96 1.36 6.00
N VAL A 136 -1.31 1.96 6.99
CA VAL A 136 -1.88 3.08 7.76
C VAL A 136 -1.03 4.34 7.53
N ILE A 137 -1.69 5.45 7.25
CA ILE A 137 -1.02 6.68 6.79
C ILE A 137 -0.94 7.70 7.92
N ILE A 138 0.27 8.11 8.27
CA ILE A 138 0.55 9.16 9.24
C ILE A 138 0.34 10.53 8.60
N GLY A 139 -0.35 11.42 9.32
CA GLY A 139 -0.37 12.84 8.98
C GLY A 139 -1.29 13.21 7.81
N MET A 140 -2.29 12.39 7.51
CA MET A 140 -3.30 12.75 6.53
C MET A 140 -4.05 14.02 6.97
N PRO A 141 -4.54 14.84 6.03
CA PRO A 141 -5.42 15.95 6.37
C PRO A 141 -6.66 15.45 7.12
N PHE A 142 -7.07 16.19 8.15
CA PHE A 142 -8.18 15.83 9.05
C PHE A 142 -8.01 14.49 9.79
N SER A 143 -6.81 13.91 9.82
CA SER A 143 -6.48 12.75 10.66
C SER A 143 -5.78 13.20 11.94
N SER A 144 -6.28 12.73 13.08
CA SER A 144 -5.63 12.88 14.37
C SER A 144 -4.76 11.66 14.70
N PHE A 145 -3.95 11.78 15.76
CA PHE A 145 -3.23 10.63 16.31
C PHE A 145 -4.19 9.51 16.76
N GLU A 146 -5.37 9.84 17.30
CA GLU A 146 -6.35 8.84 17.71
C GLU A 146 -6.97 8.12 16.51
N ASP A 147 -7.18 8.80 15.38
CA ASP A 147 -7.62 8.14 14.15
C ASP A 147 -6.56 7.16 13.63
N PHE A 148 -5.28 7.55 13.67
CA PHE A 148 -4.16 6.67 13.31
C PHE A 148 -4.11 5.44 14.22
N LYS A 149 -4.17 5.64 15.55
CA LYS A 149 -4.21 4.54 16.52
C LYS A 149 -5.36 3.59 16.23
N HIS A 150 -6.55 4.13 15.99
CA HIS A 150 -7.72 3.32 15.70
C HIS A 150 -7.54 2.46 14.45
N SER A 151 -6.97 3.00 13.36
CA SER A 151 -6.65 2.19 12.17
C SER A 151 -5.63 1.08 12.47
N VAL A 152 -4.62 1.35 13.31
CA VAL A 152 -3.66 0.34 13.75
C VAL A 152 -4.33 -0.75 14.59
N ASP A 153 -5.10 -0.38 15.61
CA ASP A 153 -5.75 -1.35 16.49
C ASP A 153 -6.76 -2.21 15.73
N LEU A 154 -7.58 -1.58 14.89
CA LEU A 154 -8.55 -2.26 14.03
C LEU A 154 -7.86 -3.27 13.11
N SER A 155 -6.67 -2.96 12.60
CA SER A 155 -5.93 -3.90 11.75
C SER A 155 -5.60 -5.22 12.47
N TYR A 156 -5.18 -5.13 13.73
CA TYR A 156 -4.85 -6.29 14.56
C TYR A 156 -6.09 -6.99 15.15
N GLU A 157 -7.17 -6.26 15.40
CA GLU A 157 -8.45 -6.84 15.83
C GLU A 157 -9.03 -7.81 14.77
N TYR A 158 -8.84 -7.51 13.48
CA TYR A 158 -9.22 -8.43 12.40
C TYR A 158 -8.13 -9.47 12.06
N GLY A 159 -7.01 -9.50 12.80
CA GLY A 159 -5.99 -10.55 12.68
C GLY A 159 -4.89 -10.30 11.66
N ALA A 160 -4.56 -9.04 11.34
CA ALA A 160 -3.36 -8.76 10.54
C ALA A 160 -2.08 -9.23 11.26
N GLU A 161 -1.17 -9.84 10.53
CA GLU A 161 0.13 -10.33 11.06
C GLU A 161 1.24 -9.28 10.91
N GLU A 162 1.16 -8.43 9.88
CA GLU A 162 2.15 -7.39 9.60
C GLU A 162 1.45 -6.05 9.34
N LEU A 163 2.16 -4.94 9.56
CA LEU A 163 1.66 -3.59 9.31
C LEU A 163 2.67 -2.77 8.51
N VAL A 164 2.17 -2.00 7.54
CA VAL A 164 2.95 -0.98 6.85
C VAL A 164 2.50 0.41 7.31
N VAL A 165 3.44 1.22 7.77
CA VAL A 165 3.21 2.65 8.01
C VAL A 165 3.70 3.46 6.81
N LEU A 166 2.85 4.38 6.37
CA LEU A 166 3.14 5.37 5.35
C LEU A 166 3.12 6.77 5.97
N VAL A 167 3.71 7.75 5.30
CA VAL A 167 3.64 9.16 5.69
C VAL A 167 3.03 9.95 4.55
N PHE A 168 2.02 10.77 4.87
CA PHE A 168 1.34 11.60 3.90
C PHE A 168 2.33 12.47 3.12
N ILE A 169 2.22 12.46 1.79
CA ILE A 169 3.01 13.30 0.89
C ILE A 169 2.16 14.54 0.54
N PRO A 170 2.60 15.76 0.89
CA PRO A 170 1.94 17.00 0.50
C PRO A 170 2.08 17.19 -1.02
N THR A 171 1.12 16.68 -1.78
CA THR A 171 1.25 16.57 -3.23
C THR A 171 1.16 17.96 -3.89
N PRO A 172 2.17 18.40 -4.67
CA PRO A 172 2.12 19.69 -5.32
C PRO A 172 0.88 19.88 -6.21
N GLY A 173 0.20 21.02 -6.04
CA GLY A 173 -1.00 21.35 -6.81
C GLY A 173 -2.27 20.62 -6.39
N THR A 174 -2.35 20.16 -5.14
CA THR A 174 -3.59 19.71 -4.48
C THR A 174 -3.95 20.65 -3.32
N ALA A 175 -5.11 20.45 -2.69
CA ALA A 175 -5.59 21.31 -1.60
C ALA A 175 -4.67 21.27 -0.37
N PHE A 176 -3.90 20.20 -0.21
CA PHE A 176 -3.11 19.92 0.99
C PHE A 176 -1.59 19.98 0.74
N HIS A 177 -1.16 20.64 -0.33
CA HIS A 177 0.26 20.71 -0.70
C HIS A 177 1.14 21.41 0.36
N ASN A 178 0.56 22.21 1.26
CA ASN A 178 1.27 22.87 2.36
C ASN A 178 1.17 22.11 3.70
N LEU A 179 0.42 21.00 3.77
CA LEU A 179 0.25 20.25 5.01
C LEU A 179 1.42 19.30 5.21
N THR A 180 2.38 19.66 6.06
CA THR A 180 3.53 18.80 6.38
C THR A 180 3.36 18.17 7.76
N PRO A 181 3.37 16.82 7.90
CA PRO A 181 3.34 16.19 9.22
C PRO A 181 4.61 16.48 10.01
N SER A 182 4.49 16.78 11.30
CA SER A 182 5.65 17.04 12.16
C SER A 182 6.42 15.75 12.43
N LEU A 183 7.75 15.86 12.60
CA LEU A 183 8.59 14.73 13.00
C LEU A 183 8.18 14.16 14.36
N GLU A 184 7.69 15.00 15.27
CA GLU A 184 7.14 14.57 16.57
C GLU A 184 5.92 13.66 16.40
N LEU A 185 4.96 14.04 15.54
CA LEU A 185 3.80 13.21 15.24
C LEU A 185 4.24 11.88 14.59
N ILE A 186 5.17 11.93 13.64
CA ILE A 186 5.69 10.75 12.96
C ILE A 186 6.33 9.78 13.97
N LYS A 187 7.21 10.28 14.85
CA LYS A 187 7.82 9.48 15.92
C LYS A 187 6.76 8.88 16.83
N LYS A 188 5.79 9.69 17.27
CA LYS A 188 4.69 9.24 18.14
C LYS A 188 3.85 8.11 17.51
N CYS A 189 3.51 8.25 16.22
CA CYS A 189 2.76 7.24 15.47
C CYS A 189 3.57 5.96 15.25
N ILE A 190 4.83 6.06 14.82
CA ILE A 190 5.69 4.89 14.61
C ILE A 190 5.90 4.14 15.94
N SER A 191 6.17 4.87 17.02
CA SER A 191 6.31 4.28 18.36
C SER A 191 5.05 3.53 18.80
N TYR A 192 3.87 4.06 18.49
CA TYR A 192 2.60 3.39 18.77
C TYR A 192 2.44 2.11 17.96
N ALA A 193 2.62 2.20 16.64
CA ALA A 193 2.53 1.05 15.74
C ALA A 193 3.49 -0.07 16.17
N ARG A 194 4.75 0.27 16.50
CA ARG A 194 5.76 -0.69 16.92
C ARG A 194 5.33 -1.51 18.14
N ARG A 195 4.69 -0.89 19.13
CA ARG A 195 4.21 -1.60 20.33
C ARG A 195 3.05 -2.56 20.05
N ARG A 196 2.36 -2.39 18.93
CA ARG A 196 1.19 -3.19 18.56
C ARG A 196 1.51 -4.28 17.53
N SER A 197 2.55 -4.05 16.74
CA SER A 197 2.97 -4.91 15.64
C SER A 197 4.00 -5.95 16.06
N ASP A 198 3.90 -7.16 15.50
CA ASP A 198 4.99 -8.14 15.47
C ASP A 198 5.98 -7.81 14.35
N ILE A 199 5.47 -7.53 13.14
CA ILE A 199 6.25 -7.04 12.01
C ILE A 199 5.73 -5.67 11.57
N LEU A 200 6.62 -4.67 11.58
CA LEU A 200 6.34 -3.29 11.19
C LEU A 200 7.30 -2.85 10.09
N SER A 201 6.74 -2.24 9.04
CA SER A 201 7.51 -1.71 7.91
C SER A 201 7.23 -0.24 7.66
N LEU A 202 8.26 0.54 7.36
CA LEU A 202 8.13 1.87 6.79
C LEU A 202 8.07 1.75 5.27
N GLY A 203 6.88 1.98 4.71
CA GLY A 203 6.61 1.85 3.27
C GLY A 203 7.19 3.00 2.44
N CYS A 204 7.08 2.88 1.12
CA CYS A 204 7.70 3.79 0.15
C CYS A 204 7.12 5.23 0.18
N MET A 205 5.83 5.38 0.49
CA MET A 205 5.15 6.67 0.48
C MET A 205 5.54 7.50 1.70
N ARG A 206 6.43 8.48 1.51
CA ARG A 206 6.79 9.52 2.48
C ARG A 206 7.44 10.74 1.81
N PRO A 207 7.39 11.95 2.40
CA PRO A 207 7.92 13.16 1.78
C PRO A 207 9.43 13.09 1.50
N ASN A 208 9.84 13.33 0.25
CA ASN A 208 11.25 13.24 -0.15
C ASN A 208 12.18 14.19 0.63
N ASN A 209 11.71 15.40 0.93
CA ASN A 209 12.46 16.42 1.67
C ASN A 209 12.69 16.07 3.16
N MET A 210 11.92 15.12 3.71
CA MET A 210 12.02 14.68 5.10
C MET A 210 12.45 13.20 5.22
N LYS A 211 12.67 12.54 4.09
CA LYS A 211 12.84 11.09 4.00
C LYS A 211 13.97 10.58 4.90
N LYS A 212 15.09 11.29 4.97
CA LYS A 212 16.24 10.92 5.82
C LYS A 212 15.90 10.95 7.31
N ASP A 213 15.18 11.98 7.76
CA ASP A 213 14.79 12.12 9.17
C ASP A 213 13.72 11.09 9.55
N ILE A 214 12.76 10.83 8.65
CA ILE A 214 11.75 9.80 8.84
C ILE A 214 12.38 8.40 8.90
N ASP A 215 13.32 8.10 7.99
CA ASP A 215 14.04 6.82 7.97
C ASP A 215 14.86 6.65 9.27
N ARG A 216 15.48 7.72 9.78
CA ARG A 216 16.19 7.70 11.07
C ARG A 216 15.25 7.43 12.23
N ILE A 217 14.11 8.12 12.30
CA ILE A 217 13.09 7.88 13.34
C ILE A 217 12.61 6.43 13.29
N ALA A 218 12.31 5.90 12.10
CA ALA A 218 11.87 4.52 11.96
C ALA A 218 12.92 3.52 12.45
N PHE A 219 14.20 3.74 12.10
CA PHE A 219 15.30 2.91 12.58
C PHE A 219 15.45 2.97 14.10
N GLU A 220 15.43 4.18 14.69
CA GLU A 220 15.56 4.38 16.14
C GLU A 220 14.38 3.81 16.94
N GLU A 221 13.16 3.83 16.38
CA GLU A 221 11.97 3.24 16.98
C GLU A 221 11.85 1.72 16.73
N GLY A 222 12.81 1.09 16.04
CA GLY A 222 12.84 -0.37 15.86
C GLY A 222 11.86 -0.90 14.81
N VAL A 223 11.63 -0.16 13.73
CA VAL A 223 10.93 -0.69 12.54
C VAL A 223 11.76 -1.79 11.88
N ASP A 224 11.15 -2.92 11.53
CA ASP A 224 11.87 -4.10 11.02
C ASP A 224 12.36 -3.91 9.57
N ARG A 225 11.55 -3.22 8.75
CA ARG A 225 11.83 -3.05 7.31
C ARG A 225 11.63 -1.60 6.87
N ILE A 226 12.56 -1.08 6.07
CA ILE A 226 12.46 0.27 5.49
C ILE A 226 12.61 0.15 3.97
N VAL A 227 11.60 0.59 3.22
CA VAL A 227 11.67 0.57 1.75
C VAL A 227 12.53 1.71 1.25
N LEU A 228 13.51 1.36 0.41
CA LEU A 228 14.45 2.30 -0.22
C LEU A 228 15.07 3.25 0.83
N PRO A 229 15.83 2.78 1.84
CA PRO A 229 16.32 3.65 2.92
C PRO A 229 17.25 4.76 2.38
N SER A 230 17.25 5.93 3.04
CA SER A 230 18.14 7.07 2.76
C SER A 230 19.14 7.34 3.89
N ILE A 231 19.27 6.39 4.80
CA ILE A 231 20.27 6.37 5.86
C ILE A 231 21.24 5.23 5.60
N ASN A 232 22.50 5.41 6.01
CA ASN A 232 23.47 4.34 6.01
C ASN A 232 23.33 3.56 7.30
N SER A 233 23.06 2.26 7.18
CA SER A 233 23.05 1.29 8.27
C SER A 233 23.35 -0.08 7.65
N ASP A 234 23.63 -1.08 8.50
CA ASP A 234 23.89 -2.45 8.08
C ASP A 234 22.55 -3.16 7.75
N PHE A 235 21.94 -2.76 6.63
CA PHE A 235 20.71 -3.36 6.13
C PHE A 235 21.01 -4.59 5.28
N GLN A 236 20.26 -5.66 5.51
CA GLN A 236 20.10 -6.70 4.49
C GLN A 236 19.17 -6.17 3.39
N LEU A 237 19.62 -6.26 2.13
CA LEU A 237 18.88 -5.72 0.98
C LEU A 237 18.09 -6.81 0.26
N PHE A 238 16.84 -6.49 -0.04
CA PHE A 238 15.92 -7.31 -0.82
C PHE A 238 15.29 -6.46 -1.93
N ASP A 239 15.15 -7.01 -3.14
CA ASP A 239 14.48 -6.37 -4.28
C ASP A 239 12.96 -6.54 -4.24
N ALA A 240 12.36 -6.23 -3.09
CA ALA A 240 10.95 -6.50 -2.80
C ALA A 240 10.20 -5.24 -2.34
N CYS A 241 8.87 -5.29 -2.42
CA CYS A 241 7.99 -4.29 -1.79
C CYS A 241 7.95 -4.47 -0.26
N CYS A 242 7.47 -3.46 0.49
CA CYS A 242 7.26 -3.54 1.95
C CYS A 242 6.29 -4.64 2.38
N SER A 243 5.47 -5.14 1.48
CA SER A 243 4.40 -6.09 1.76
C SER A 243 4.72 -7.53 1.38
N VAL A 244 5.91 -7.79 0.84
CA VAL A 244 6.37 -9.17 0.65
C VAL A 244 6.64 -9.77 2.03
N PRO A 245 5.92 -10.83 2.43
CA PRO A 245 6.06 -11.40 3.77
C PRO A 245 7.44 -12.05 3.94
N GLU A 246 7.89 -12.18 5.18
CA GLU A 246 9.24 -12.66 5.51
C GLU A 246 9.55 -14.03 4.88
N ASN A 247 8.57 -14.94 4.89
CA ASN A 247 8.70 -16.27 4.30
C ASN A 247 8.83 -16.27 2.76
N MET A 248 8.71 -15.12 2.10
CA MET A 248 8.92 -14.94 0.65
C MET A 248 10.13 -14.07 0.33
N LEU A 249 10.70 -13.33 1.30
CA LEU A 249 11.82 -12.40 1.07
C LEU A 249 13.07 -13.07 0.50
N TYR A 250 13.29 -14.35 0.81
CA TYR A 250 14.45 -15.10 0.28
C TYR A 250 14.48 -15.14 -1.26
N LEU A 251 13.32 -15.06 -1.92
CA LEU A 251 13.21 -15.02 -3.38
C LEU A 251 13.71 -13.70 -3.97
N PHE A 252 13.78 -12.64 -3.16
CA PHE A 252 14.14 -11.28 -3.56
C PHE A 252 15.50 -10.86 -3.01
N LYS A 253 16.26 -11.75 -2.38
CA LYS A 253 17.55 -11.40 -1.80
C LYS A 253 18.50 -10.95 -2.92
N LYS A 254 19.13 -9.78 -2.73
CA LYS A 254 20.22 -9.35 -3.60
C LYS A 254 21.52 -10.01 -3.10
N ASP A 255 22.24 -10.62 -4.03
CA ASP A 255 23.63 -11.04 -3.80
C ASP A 255 24.56 -9.83 -3.65
#